data_AF-A0A2T4DP13-F1
#
_entry.id   AF-A0A2T4DP13-F1
#
_cell.length_a   1.000
_cell.length_b   1.000
_cell.length_c   1.000
_cell.angle_alpha   90.00
_cell.angle_beta   90.00
_cell.angle_gamma   90.00
#
_symmetry.space_group_name_H-M   'P 1'
#
loop_
_entity.id
_entity.type
_entity.pdbx_description
1 polymer ?
#
loop_
_entity_poly.entity_id
_entity_poly.type
_entity_poly.pdbx_seq_one_letter_code
_entity_poly.pdbx_strand_id
1 'polypeptide(L)'
;MFKFYNSYIILILLGVSCTSRLPETHEKLVEVIGRLNDDLSLNNFSTIVVLPVQGCSPCIERTISFIENNKMNTEVLFIVVAKNKREWGHLFSSELFKNSNFLIDDQLLFMDYDLVQLFPVYFSKKNGYFSEKVEINGSNVQDVFEKISTQN
;
A
#
# COMPACT_ATOMS: atom_id res chain seq x y z
N MET A 1 57.40 21.52 -14.48
CA MET A 1 56.42 20.55 -15.03
C MET A 1 55.71 19.90 -13.84
N PHE A 2 54.38 19.78 -13.91
CA PHE A 2 53.47 19.12 -12.95
C PHE A 2 53.18 19.82 -11.61
N LYS A 3 52.31 20.85 -11.66
CA LYS A 3 51.57 21.36 -10.48
C LYS A 3 50.13 21.79 -10.87
N PHE A 4 49.26 20.90 -11.36
CA PHE A 4 47.84 21.28 -11.60
C PHE A 4 46.78 20.15 -11.52
N TYR A 5 47.10 18.92 -11.08
CA TYR A 5 46.15 17.79 -11.21
C TYR A 5 45.33 17.43 -9.95
N ASN A 6 45.65 17.94 -8.76
CA ASN A 6 44.98 17.50 -7.53
C ASN A 6 43.66 18.21 -7.18
N SER A 7 43.29 19.29 -7.87
CA SER A 7 42.04 20.01 -7.58
C SER A 7 40.81 19.48 -8.33
N TYR A 8 41.00 18.68 -9.40
CA TYR A 8 39.89 18.17 -10.21
C TYR A 8 39.22 16.90 -9.64
N ILE A 9 39.89 16.14 -8.77
CA ILE A 9 39.35 14.90 -8.19
C ILE A 9 38.26 15.19 -7.14
N ILE A 10 38.37 16.30 -6.42
CA ILE A 10 37.40 16.68 -5.38
C ILE A 10 36.06 17.15 -6.00
N LEU A 11 36.09 17.75 -7.19
CA LEU A 11 34.88 18.20 -7.87
C LEU A 11 34.06 17.05 -8.50
N ILE A 12 34.70 15.93 -8.85
CA ILE A 12 34.03 14.75 -9.40
C ILE A 12 33.34 13.92 -8.30
N LEU A 13 33.88 13.93 -7.07
CA LEU A 13 33.30 13.24 -5.91
C LEU A 13 32.04 13.91 -5.34
N LEU A 14 31.80 15.19 -5.65
CA LEU A 14 30.58 15.90 -5.26
C LEU A 14 29.43 15.76 -6.28
N GLY A 15 29.69 15.15 -7.45
CA GLY A 15 28.70 14.94 -8.51
C GLY A 15 27.89 13.66 -8.39
N VAL A 16 28.22 12.77 -7.46
CA VAL A 16 27.58 11.45 -7.31
C VAL A 16 26.99 11.35 -5.92
N SER A 17 25.74 11.79 -5.75
CA SER A 17 24.77 11.25 -4.77
C SER A 17 23.55 12.17 -4.61
N CYS A 18 22.92 12.54 -5.72
CA CYS A 18 21.50 12.86 -5.72
C CYS A 18 20.73 11.65 -6.24
N THR A 19 20.93 10.48 -5.63
CA THR A 19 19.97 9.38 -5.76
C THR A 19 18.79 9.76 -4.88
N SER A 20 17.72 10.28 -5.47
CA SER A 20 16.45 10.47 -4.79
C SER A 20 15.95 9.09 -4.36
N ARG A 21 16.31 8.67 -3.15
CA ARG A 21 15.90 7.38 -2.60
C ARG A 21 14.39 7.39 -2.46
N LEU A 22 13.74 6.35 -2.96
CA LEU A 22 12.30 6.20 -2.84
C LEU A 22 11.93 6.06 -1.36
N PRO A 23 10.69 6.44 -0.97
CA PRO A 23 10.20 6.10 0.36
C PRO A 23 10.29 4.58 0.57
N GLU A 24 10.85 4.14 1.69
CA GLU A 24 11.00 2.71 2.03
C GLU A 24 9.66 1.96 1.92
N THR A 25 8.57 2.60 2.37
CA THR A 25 7.20 2.07 2.25
C THR A 25 6.83 1.77 0.79
N HIS A 26 7.22 2.64 -0.14
CA HIS A 26 6.93 2.44 -1.56
C HIS A 26 7.70 1.24 -2.12
N GLU A 27 8.99 1.12 -1.78
CA GLU A 27 9.82 -0.01 -2.21
C GLU A 27 9.23 -1.35 -1.73
N LYS A 28 8.84 -1.42 -0.44
CA LYS A 28 8.18 -2.60 0.13
C LYS A 28 6.85 -2.92 -0.56
N LEU A 29 6.02 -1.90 -0.83
CA LEU A 29 4.75 -2.10 -1.53
C LEU A 29 4.94 -2.63 -2.95
N VAL A 30 5.91 -2.09 -3.70
CA VAL A 30 6.24 -2.56 -5.05
C VAL A 30 6.67 -4.03 -5.01
N GLU A 31 7.55 -4.38 -4.07
CA GLU A 31 8.03 -5.75 -3.92
C GLU A 31 6.92 -6.72 -3.55
N VAL A 32 6.13 -6.40 -2.53
CA VAL A 32 5.04 -7.26 -2.05
C VAL A 32 3.97 -7.43 -3.13
N ILE A 33 3.57 -6.34 -3.79
CA ILE A 33 2.51 -6.39 -4.80
C ILE A 33 2.97 -7.10 -6.07
N GLY A 34 4.23 -6.91 -6.48
CA GLY A 34 4.80 -7.69 -7.59
C GLY A 34 4.72 -9.19 -7.30
N ARG A 35 5.07 -9.61 -6.08
CA ARG A 35 4.96 -11.03 -5.68
C ARG A 35 3.53 -11.57 -5.64
N LEU A 36 2.53 -10.72 -5.40
CA LEU A 36 1.12 -11.11 -5.40
C LEU A 36 0.53 -11.13 -6.81
N ASN A 37 0.94 -10.18 -7.67
CA ASN A 37 0.44 -10.01 -9.01
C ASN A 37 1.43 -9.21 -9.88
N ASP A 38 2.23 -9.92 -10.68
CA ASP A 38 3.27 -9.33 -11.55
C ASP A 38 2.72 -8.36 -12.61
N ASP A 39 1.44 -8.50 -13.00
CA ASP A 39 0.81 -7.66 -14.01
C ASP A 39 0.22 -6.35 -13.43
N LEU A 40 0.16 -6.23 -12.09
CA LEU A 40 -0.50 -5.11 -11.43
C LEU A 40 0.44 -3.91 -11.26
N SER A 41 0.16 -2.83 -12.01
CA SER A 41 0.88 -1.56 -11.87
C SER A 41 0.32 -0.71 -10.74
N LEU A 42 1.15 -0.45 -9.73
CA LEU A 42 0.85 0.48 -8.64
C LEU A 42 0.57 1.92 -9.11
N ASN A 43 0.97 2.28 -10.33
CA ASN A 43 0.72 3.62 -10.87
C ASN A 43 -0.76 3.90 -11.09
N ASN A 44 -1.59 2.86 -11.23
CA ASN A 44 -3.03 2.99 -11.49
C ASN A 44 -3.85 3.36 -10.25
N PHE A 45 -3.27 3.27 -9.05
CA PHE A 45 -4.00 3.46 -7.80
C PHE A 45 -3.50 4.69 -7.05
N SER A 46 -4.38 5.53 -6.52
CA SER A 46 -4.03 6.66 -5.64
C SER A 46 -3.91 6.21 -4.19
N THR A 47 -4.67 5.17 -3.83
CA THR A 47 -4.79 4.65 -2.46
C THR A 47 -4.70 3.13 -2.45
N ILE A 48 -4.12 2.57 -1.38
CA ILE A 48 -4.17 1.14 -1.08
C ILE A 48 -4.80 0.97 0.29
N VAL A 49 -5.81 0.11 0.43
CA VAL A 49 -6.41 -0.26 1.72
C VAL A 49 -6.11 -1.72 1.98
N VAL A 50 -5.47 -2.00 3.11
CA VAL A 50 -5.07 -3.34 3.54
C VAL A 50 -5.87 -3.74 4.77
N LEU A 51 -6.57 -4.85 4.69
CA LEU A 51 -7.36 -5.43 5.76
C LEU A 51 -6.69 -6.71 6.30
N PRO A 52 -6.17 -6.71 7.54
CA PRO A 52 -5.81 -7.96 8.20
C PRO A 52 -7.08 -8.69 8.66
N VAL A 53 -7.15 -10.00 8.43
CA VAL A 53 -8.32 -10.81 8.86
C VAL A 53 -8.38 -11.01 10.39
N GLN A 54 -7.31 -10.67 11.10
CA GLN A 54 -7.25 -10.75 12.56
C GLN A 54 -7.01 -9.36 13.16
N GLY A 55 -7.63 -9.09 14.32
CA GLY A 55 -7.40 -7.86 15.08
C GLY A 55 -8.68 -7.15 15.54
N CYS A 56 -8.69 -5.83 15.46
CA CYS A 56 -9.79 -4.98 15.94
C CYS A 56 -11.10 -5.27 15.19
N SER A 57 -12.01 -6.03 15.78
CA SER A 57 -13.28 -6.43 15.13
C SER A 57 -14.11 -5.25 14.61
N PRO A 58 -14.33 -4.17 15.38
CA PRO A 58 -15.10 -3.02 14.87
C PRO A 58 -14.41 -2.31 13.69
N CYS A 59 -13.07 -2.25 13.71
CA CYS A 59 -12.30 -1.65 12.63
C CYS A 59 -12.38 -2.51 11.36
N ILE A 60 -12.29 -3.83 11.52
CA ILE A 60 -12.42 -4.82 10.45
C ILE A 60 -13.80 -4.74 9.80
N GLU A 61 -14.89 -4.79 10.58
CA GLU A 61 -16.26 -4.73 10.07
C GLU A 61 -16.53 -3.44 9.28
N ARG A 62 -16.08 -2.30 9.81
CA ARG A 62 -16.21 -1.01 9.11
C ARG A 62 -15.39 -0.98 7.82
N THR A 63 -14.20 -1.58 7.83
CA THR A 63 -13.34 -1.67 6.64
C THR A 63 -13.94 -2.58 5.58
N ILE A 64 -14.51 -3.73 5.96
CA ILE A 64 -15.23 -4.61 5.03
C ILE A 64 -16.39 -3.87 4.39
N SER A 65 -17.18 -3.16 5.20
CA SER A 65 -18.30 -2.34 4.72
C SER A 65 -17.83 -1.26 3.74
N PHE A 66 -16.69 -0.61 4.03
CA PHE A 66 -16.07 0.37 3.15
C PHE A 66 -15.64 -0.24 1.82
N ILE A 67 -14.98 -1.41 1.84
CA ILE A 67 -14.53 -2.13 0.65
C ILE A 67 -15.73 -2.50 -0.23
N GLU A 68 -16.79 -3.08 0.34
CA GLU A 68 -17.99 -3.46 -0.43
C GLU A 68 -18.68 -2.26 -1.07
N ASN A 69 -18.78 -1.14 -0.35
CA ASN A 69 -19.40 0.08 -0.86
C ASN A 69 -18.55 0.79 -1.93
N ASN A 70 -17.24 0.57 -1.92
CA ASN A 70 -16.29 1.22 -2.83
C ASN A 70 -15.64 0.25 -3.82
N LYS A 71 -16.18 -0.97 -3.98
CA LYS A 71 -15.58 -2.01 -4.84
C LYS A 71 -15.40 -1.60 -6.30
N MET A 72 -16.21 -0.64 -6.77
CA MET A 72 -16.13 -0.09 -8.12
C MET A 72 -15.13 1.07 -8.27
N ASN A 73 -14.51 1.53 -7.19
CA ASN A 73 -13.53 2.61 -7.22
C ASN A 73 -12.19 2.10 -7.77
N THR A 74 -11.90 2.40 -9.03
CA THR A 74 -10.70 1.94 -9.73
C THR A 74 -9.41 2.60 -9.25
N GLU A 75 -9.49 3.68 -8.46
CA GLU A 75 -8.30 4.35 -7.90
C GLU A 75 -7.84 3.75 -6.58
N VAL A 76 -8.65 2.89 -5.96
CA VAL A 76 -8.33 2.25 -4.68
C VAL A 76 -8.04 0.78 -4.89
N LEU A 77 -6.84 0.34 -4.52
CA LEU A 77 -6.49 -1.07 -4.43
C LEU A 77 -6.85 -1.62 -3.06
N PHE A 78 -7.71 -2.63 -3.01
CA PHE A 78 -8.11 -3.32 -1.80
C PHE A 78 -7.31 -4.63 -1.66
N ILE A 79 -6.75 -4.87 -0.49
CA ILE A 79 -5.96 -6.06 -0.20
C ILE A 79 -6.46 -6.69 1.09
N VAL A 80 -6.80 -7.97 1.03
CA VAL A 80 -7.18 -8.77 2.22
C VAL A 80 -6.06 -9.73 2.55
N VAL A 81 -5.52 -9.63 3.76
CA VAL A 81 -4.43 -10.49 4.24
C VAL A 81 -5.00 -11.67 5.01
N ALA A 82 -4.92 -12.86 4.40
CA ALA A 82 -5.60 -14.04 4.92
C ALA A 82 -5.03 -15.35 4.38
N LYS A 83 -4.72 -16.30 5.27
CA LYS A 83 -4.10 -17.59 4.91
C LYS A 83 -4.90 -18.45 3.93
N ASN A 84 -6.23 -18.31 3.92
CA ASN A 84 -7.07 -19.07 3.01
C ASN A 84 -8.37 -18.33 2.70
N LYS A 85 -8.93 -18.58 1.51
CA LYS A 85 -10.20 -17.99 1.04
C LYS A 85 -11.39 -18.29 1.96
N ARG A 86 -11.37 -19.39 2.71
CA ARG A 86 -12.51 -19.84 3.52
C ARG A 86 -12.74 -18.91 4.72
N GLU A 87 -11.67 -18.41 5.32
CA GLU A 87 -11.71 -17.55 6.50
C GLU A 87 -12.41 -16.21 6.25
N TRP A 88 -12.39 -15.70 5.03
CA TRP A 88 -12.88 -14.35 4.73
C TRP A 88 -13.84 -14.31 3.55
N GLY A 89 -13.92 -15.36 2.75
CA GLY A 89 -14.71 -15.35 1.51
C GLY A 89 -16.21 -15.19 1.72
N HIS A 90 -16.70 -15.43 2.94
CA HIS A 90 -18.09 -15.22 3.34
C HIS A 90 -18.38 -13.77 3.76
N LEU A 91 -17.35 -12.94 3.97
CA LEU A 91 -17.47 -11.54 4.38
C LEU A 91 -17.67 -10.60 3.19
N PHE A 92 -17.40 -11.08 1.97
CA PHE A 92 -17.44 -10.28 0.76
C PHE A 92 -18.36 -10.87 -0.30
N SER A 93 -18.89 -9.99 -1.14
CA SER A 93 -19.70 -10.37 -2.30
C SER A 93 -18.85 -11.10 -3.35
N SER A 94 -19.44 -12.08 -4.03
CA SER A 94 -18.74 -12.85 -5.08
C SER A 94 -18.28 -11.99 -6.28
N GLU A 95 -18.89 -10.82 -6.44
CA GLU A 95 -18.51 -9.81 -7.43
C GLU A 95 -17.16 -9.17 -7.13
N LEU A 96 -16.87 -8.89 -5.86
CA LEU A 96 -15.62 -8.23 -5.45
C LEU A 96 -14.38 -9.00 -5.93
N PHE A 97 -14.42 -10.34 -5.88
CA PHE A 97 -13.33 -11.21 -6.32
C PHE A 97 -13.05 -11.16 -7.82
N LYS A 98 -13.93 -10.54 -8.62
CA LYS A 98 -13.75 -10.36 -10.05
C LYS A 98 -13.14 -9.00 -10.40
N ASN A 99 -13.03 -8.11 -9.42
CA ASN A 99 -12.54 -6.75 -9.66
C ASN A 99 -11.00 -6.75 -9.69
N SER A 100 -10.44 -6.01 -10.64
CA SER A 100 -8.98 -5.89 -10.83
C SER A 100 -8.27 -5.10 -9.73
N ASN A 101 -9.03 -4.35 -8.93
CA ASN A 101 -8.56 -3.56 -7.80
C ASN A 101 -8.72 -4.30 -6.46
N PHE A 102 -8.93 -5.62 -6.48
CA PHE A 102 -9.04 -6.44 -5.27
C PHE A 102 -8.03 -7.58 -5.32
N LEU A 103 -7.17 -7.67 -4.31
CA LEU A 103 -6.16 -8.70 -4.16
C LEU A 103 -6.28 -9.42 -2.82
N ILE A 104 -5.71 -10.62 -2.80
CA ILE A 104 -5.63 -11.47 -1.62
C ILE A 104 -4.16 -11.73 -1.38
N ASP A 105 -3.71 -11.44 -0.17
CA ASP A 105 -2.39 -11.84 0.31
C ASP A 105 -2.55 -13.12 1.14
N ASP A 106 -2.43 -14.26 0.47
CA ASP A 106 -2.48 -15.59 1.09
C ASP A 106 -1.13 -16.08 1.62
N GLN A 107 -0.06 -15.36 1.27
CA GLN A 107 1.31 -15.60 1.73
C GLN A 107 1.67 -14.79 2.99
N LEU A 108 0.81 -13.87 3.41
CA LEU A 108 1.01 -12.95 4.54
C LEU A 108 2.19 -11.99 4.35
N LEU A 109 2.54 -11.67 3.11
CA LEU A 109 3.65 -10.79 2.78
C LEU A 109 3.48 -9.38 3.39
N PHE A 110 2.27 -8.87 3.46
CA PHE A 110 2.02 -7.57 4.10
C PHE A 110 2.33 -7.58 5.60
N MET A 111 2.17 -8.72 6.27
CA MET A 111 2.59 -8.87 7.67
C MET A 111 4.11 -9.07 7.75
N ASP A 112 4.69 -9.90 6.89
CA ASP A 112 6.13 -10.20 6.89
C ASP A 112 7.00 -8.95 6.60
N TYR A 113 6.48 -7.99 5.83
CA TYR A 113 7.18 -6.73 5.51
C TYR A 113 6.78 -5.56 6.45
N ASP A 114 6.05 -5.83 7.54
CA ASP A 114 5.54 -4.82 8.49
C ASP A 114 4.67 -3.72 7.84
N LEU A 115 4.01 -4.05 6.72
CA LEU A 115 3.07 -3.15 6.04
C LEU A 115 1.71 -3.13 6.73
N VAL A 116 1.31 -4.22 7.39
CA VAL A 116 0.11 -4.31 8.22
C VAL A 116 0.33 -5.21 9.42
N GLN A 117 -0.38 -4.95 10.52
CA GLN A 117 -0.35 -5.80 11.70
C GLN A 117 -1.79 -6.10 12.17
N LEU A 118 -2.23 -5.50 13.28
CA LEU A 118 -3.52 -5.78 13.92
C LEU A 118 -4.67 -4.87 13.48
N PHE A 119 -4.35 -3.75 12.85
CA PHE A 119 -5.34 -2.78 12.39
C PHE A 119 -5.30 -2.71 10.87
N PRO A 120 -6.46 -2.48 10.21
CA PRO A 120 -6.46 -2.11 8.81
C PRO A 120 -5.60 -0.87 8.58
N VAL A 121 -5.00 -0.76 7.41
CA VAL A 121 -4.09 0.34 7.06
C VAL A 121 -4.52 0.89 5.72
N TYR A 122 -4.42 2.20 5.54
CA TYR A 122 -4.37 2.75 4.19
C TYR A 122 -3.04 3.43 3.89
N PHE A 123 -2.65 3.35 2.62
CA PHE A 123 -1.50 4.03 2.05
C PHE A 123 -1.97 5.03 1.02
N SER A 124 -1.38 6.23 1.00
CA SER A 124 -1.67 7.25 0.01
C SER A 124 -0.42 7.68 -0.75
N LYS A 125 -0.61 8.06 -2.02
CA LYS A 125 0.45 8.62 -2.84
C LYS A 125 0.74 10.08 -2.50
N LYS A 126 2.03 10.40 -2.43
CA LYS A 126 2.55 11.77 -2.42
C LYS A 126 3.70 11.85 -3.42
N ASN A 127 3.62 12.81 -4.35
CA ASN A 127 4.61 13.00 -5.41
C ASN A 127 4.86 11.72 -6.24
N GLY A 128 3.81 10.93 -6.52
CA GLY A 128 3.88 9.70 -7.30
C GLY A 128 4.24 8.44 -6.51
N TYR A 129 4.65 8.56 -5.25
CA TYR A 129 5.09 7.43 -4.43
C TYR A 129 4.19 7.23 -3.20
N PHE A 130 3.99 5.98 -2.81
CA PHE A 130 3.29 5.65 -1.56
C PHE A 130 4.20 5.95 -0.36
N SER A 131 3.89 7.00 0.38
CA SER A 131 4.73 7.44 1.51
C SER A 131 3.96 7.59 2.81
N GLU A 132 2.67 7.89 2.74
CA GLU A 132 1.82 7.99 3.93
C GLU A 132 1.27 6.59 4.24
N LYS A 133 1.42 6.16 5.50
CA LYS A 133 0.83 4.94 6.06
C LYS A 133 0.02 5.35 7.28
N VAL A 134 -1.26 5.02 7.31
CA VAL A 134 -2.13 5.33 8.45
C VAL A 134 -2.89 4.09 8.88
N GLU A 135 -2.78 3.75 10.15
CA GLU A 135 -3.59 2.71 10.77
C GLU A 135 -5.01 3.22 11.01
N ILE A 136 -5.98 2.39 10.62
CA ILE A 136 -7.41 2.62 10.74
C ILE A 136 -7.86 1.99 12.05
N ASN A 137 -8.26 2.83 13.00
CA ASN A 137 -8.71 2.42 14.32
C ASN A 137 -10.05 3.11 14.67
N GLY A 138 -10.61 2.77 15.83
CA GLY A 138 -11.93 3.29 16.24
C GLY A 138 -12.02 4.82 16.33
N SER A 139 -10.89 5.52 16.48
CA SER A 139 -10.86 6.98 16.63
C SER A 139 -10.81 7.74 15.31
N ASN A 140 -10.30 7.13 14.23
CA ASN A 140 -10.06 7.82 12.96
C ASN A 140 -10.74 7.16 11.75
N VAL A 141 -11.42 6.01 11.93
CA VAL A 141 -12.00 5.24 10.82
C VAL A 141 -12.95 6.05 9.95
N GLN A 142 -13.75 6.92 10.54
CA GLN A 142 -14.69 7.76 9.79
C GLN A 142 -13.93 8.78 8.92
N ASP A 143 -13.05 9.56 9.54
CA ASP A 143 -12.26 10.59 8.88
C ASP A 143 -11.40 10.02 7.74
N VAL A 144 -10.81 8.84 7.95
CA VAL A 144 -10.03 8.14 6.94
C VAL A 144 -10.90 7.75 5.74
N PHE A 145 -12.07 7.15 5.97
CA PHE A 145 -12.94 6.74 4.87
C PHE A 145 -13.54 7.93 4.11
N GLU A 146 -13.84 9.03 4.78
CA GLU A 146 -14.26 10.28 4.14
C GLU A 146 -13.12 10.85 3.28
N LYS A 147 -11.88 10.86 3.78
CA LYS A 147 -10.70 11.30 3.02
C LYS A 147 -10.48 10.45 1.77
N ILE A 148 -10.67 9.13 1.84
CA ILE A 148 -10.49 8.25 0.67
C ILE A 148 -11.63 8.46 -0.34
N SER A 149 -12.87 8.62 0.14
CA SER A 149 -14.05 8.76 -0.74
C SER A 149 -14.08 10.09 -1.51
N THR A 150 -13.47 11.14 -0.96
CA THR A 150 -13.46 12.50 -1.54
C THR A 150 -12.34 12.74 -2.55
N GLN A 151 -11.44 11.77 -2.76
CA GLN A 151 -10.40 11.83 -3.78
C GLN A 151 -10.89 11.42 -5.18
N ASN A 152 -12.17 11.01 -5.29
CA ASN A 152 -12.83 10.63 -6.55
C ASN A 152 -13.53 11.81 -7.24
#